data_AF-A0A0C9XLY6-F1
#
_entry.id   AF-A0A0C9XLY6-F1
#
_cell.length_a   1.000
_cell.length_b   1.000
_cell.length_c   1.000
_cell.angle_alpha   90.00
_cell.angle_beta   90.00
_cell.angle_gamma   90.00
#
_symmetry.space_group_name_H-M   'P 1'
#
loop_
_entity.id
_entity.type
_entity.pdbx_description
1 polymer ?
#
loop_
_entity_poly.entity_id
_entity_poly.type
_entity_poly.pdbx_seq_one_letter_code
_entity_poly.pdbx_strand_id
1 'polypeptide(L)'
;MLVFWLSVLLISTLGLFFGLFFGLNYPEILDHEWPATSCTLVDADLPSRYCCEISCNQLCINSESGLSKCNSLISRLNQNYNPLACTSDSAQCPPTGSTCDGGIDNCNSCCSICEACTTTCSGDPQTCSSSCTTYPCACQWDCDDSYHSNCIISCPTCYSVVLAYTYRTKSGSLEIATQSKDFEQNKDQAGTFINDHQLNATSPCHYNPDDLSQARCTFSLVSDPLLTLFTQISFDVSYTGWKWAITSIFGIIPLAVVLFVCLVLFIRYRKNRPSRREALHMEPLPASSVQRKNDGRIGV
;
A
#
# COMPACT_ATOMS: atom_id res chain seq x y z
N MET A 1 22.59 31.22 -13.81
CA MET A 1 22.50 29.75 -13.67
C MET A 1 22.33 29.32 -12.22
N LEU A 2 23.22 29.70 -11.28
CA LEU A 2 23.14 29.31 -9.86
C LEU A 2 21.79 29.63 -9.19
N VAL A 3 21.25 30.84 -9.40
CA VAL A 3 19.97 31.30 -8.82
C VAL A 3 18.79 30.45 -9.31
N PHE A 4 18.81 30.04 -10.58
CA PHE A 4 17.78 29.18 -11.15
C PHE A 4 17.79 27.79 -10.50
N TRP A 5 18.97 27.17 -10.37
CA TRP A 5 19.13 25.89 -9.69
C TRP A 5 18.73 25.94 -8.22
N LEU A 6 19.06 27.01 -7.50
CA LEU A 6 18.62 27.22 -6.11
C LEU A 6 17.09 27.35 -6.00
N SER A 7 16.45 28.01 -6.96
CA SER A 7 14.99 28.14 -6.97
C SER A 7 14.31 26.80 -7.22
N VAL A 8 14.81 26.00 -8.16
CA VAL A 8 14.32 24.64 -8.44
C VAL A 8 14.52 23.72 -7.23
N LEU A 9 15.68 23.80 -6.57
CA LEU A 9 15.95 23.02 -5.36
C LEU A 9 15.02 23.43 -4.22
N LEU A 10 14.80 24.73 -3.99
CA LEU A 10 13.91 25.22 -2.95
C LEU A 10 12.47 24.77 -3.17
N ILE A 11 11.95 24.86 -4.40
CA ILE A 11 10.58 24.42 -4.71
C ILE A 11 10.44 22.91 -4.49
N SER A 12 11.42 22.13 -4.94
CA SER A 12 11.45 20.67 -4.77
C SER A 12 11.49 20.27 -3.29
N THR A 13 12.32 20.92 -2.47
CA THR A 13 12.40 20.62 -1.03
C THR A 13 11.16 21.07 -0.28
N LEU A 14 10.52 22.18 -0.69
CA LEU A 14 9.25 22.60 -0.14
C LEU A 14 8.15 21.56 -0.41
N GLY A 15 8.04 21.11 -1.66
CA GLY A 15 7.06 20.10 -2.06
C GLY A 15 7.26 18.78 -1.32
N LEU A 16 8.52 18.36 -1.16
CA LEU A 16 8.87 17.15 -0.41
C LEU A 16 8.58 17.31 1.09
N PHE A 17 8.90 18.46 1.69
CA PHE A 17 8.58 18.76 3.09
C PHE A 17 7.07 18.72 3.33
N PHE A 18 6.28 19.43 2.53
CA PHE A 18 4.84 19.45 2.68
C PHE A 18 4.21 18.09 2.35
N GLY A 19 4.69 17.39 1.32
CA GLY A 19 4.21 16.06 0.97
C GLY A 19 4.47 15.03 2.07
N LEU A 20 5.66 15.03 2.67
CA LEU A 20 5.98 14.17 3.81
C LEU A 20 5.21 14.58 5.07
N PHE A 21 5.18 15.87 5.38
CA PHE A 21 4.48 16.36 6.57
C PHE A 21 2.99 16.04 6.48
N PHE A 22 2.31 16.45 5.40
CA PHE A 22 0.89 16.18 5.26
C PHE A 22 0.61 14.71 4.99
N GLY A 23 1.42 13.99 4.22
CA GLY A 23 1.20 12.57 3.95
C GLY A 23 1.35 11.69 5.20
N LEU A 24 2.39 11.92 6.00
CA LEU A 24 2.59 11.19 7.26
C LEU A 24 1.62 11.58 8.36
N ASN A 25 1.09 12.82 8.31
CA ASN A 25 0.10 13.32 9.25
C ASN A 25 -1.35 13.30 8.69
N TYR A 26 -1.60 12.72 7.52
CA TYR A 26 -2.91 12.74 6.87
C TYR A 26 -3.98 11.99 7.67
N PRO A 27 -3.70 10.78 8.21
CA PRO A 27 -4.63 10.12 9.12
C PRO A 27 -5.00 10.99 10.33
N GLU A 28 -4.04 11.75 10.85
CA GLU A 28 -4.22 12.64 12.00
C GLU A 28 -5.09 13.86 11.69
N ILE A 29 -4.99 14.39 10.47
CA ILE A 29 -5.82 15.50 10.01
C ILE A 29 -7.28 15.07 9.86
N LEU A 30 -7.53 13.85 9.38
CA LEU A 30 -8.88 13.28 9.28
C LEU A 30 -9.49 13.06 10.67
N ASP A 31 -8.70 12.56 11.62
CA ASP A 31 -9.18 12.25 12.97
C ASP A 31 -9.51 13.52 13.80
N HIS A 32 -8.92 14.68 13.48
CA HIS A 32 -9.23 15.95 14.17
C HIS A 32 -10.67 16.46 13.90
N GLU A 33 -11.35 15.93 12.87
CA GLU A 33 -12.75 16.23 12.58
C GLU A 33 -13.72 15.36 13.39
N TRP A 34 -13.23 14.24 13.95
CA TRP A 34 -14.06 13.30 14.69
C TRP A 34 -14.31 13.78 16.12
N PRO A 35 -15.57 13.84 16.59
CA PRO A 35 -15.86 14.22 17.96
C PRO A 35 -15.29 13.25 19.00
N ALA A 36 -14.62 13.79 20.02
CA ALA A 36 -14.19 13.03 21.19
C ALA A 36 -15.40 12.61 22.06
N THR A 37 -15.35 11.38 22.57
CA THR A 37 -16.34 10.80 23.50
C THR A 37 -15.67 9.73 24.38
N SER A 38 -16.45 9.06 25.23
CA SER A 38 -16.01 7.92 26.02
C SER A 38 -16.67 6.66 25.51
N CYS A 39 -15.87 5.63 25.28
CA CYS A 39 -16.30 4.33 24.78
C CYS A 39 -16.14 3.28 25.87
N THR A 40 -17.16 2.46 26.07
CA THR A 40 -17.15 1.34 27.02
C THR A 40 -17.16 0.04 26.24
N LEU A 41 -16.19 -0.83 26.50
CA LEU A 41 -16.15 -2.17 25.91
C LEU A 41 -17.30 -3.02 26.49
N VAL A 42 -18.21 -3.49 25.64
CA VAL A 42 -19.37 -4.28 26.08
C VAL A 42 -19.30 -5.74 25.64
N ASP A 43 -18.58 -6.03 24.57
CA ASP A 43 -18.42 -7.38 24.06
C ASP A 43 -17.02 -7.56 23.49
N ALA A 44 -16.49 -8.75 23.64
CA ALA A 44 -15.17 -9.12 23.16
C ALA A 44 -15.21 -10.59 22.75
N ASP A 45 -15.01 -10.83 21.46
CA ASP A 45 -15.01 -12.17 20.89
C ASP A 45 -13.65 -12.48 20.25
N LEU A 46 -13.27 -13.75 20.28
CA LEU A 46 -12.08 -14.29 19.64
C LEU A 46 -12.51 -15.35 18.61
N PRO A 47 -13.20 -14.95 17.52
CA PRO A 47 -13.57 -15.88 16.47
C PRO A 47 -12.32 -16.50 15.85
N SER A 48 -12.40 -17.82 15.66
CA SER A 48 -11.43 -18.58 14.88
C SER A 48 -12.03 -18.87 13.51
N ARG A 49 -11.21 -18.81 12.46
CA ARG A 49 -11.59 -19.13 11.09
C ARG A 49 -10.48 -19.89 10.40
N TYR A 50 -10.80 -20.59 9.32
CA TYR A 50 -9.76 -21.06 8.41
C TYR A 50 -9.30 -19.90 7.52
N CYS A 51 -7.99 -19.78 7.37
CA CYS A 51 -7.35 -18.87 6.42
C CYS A 51 -6.61 -19.73 5.39
N CYS A 52 -7.38 -20.40 4.54
CA CYS A 52 -6.82 -21.27 3.53
C CYS A 52 -5.97 -20.49 2.54
N GLU A 53 -4.75 -20.96 2.34
CA GLU A 53 -3.78 -20.48 1.39
C GLU A 53 -3.41 -21.61 0.43
N ILE A 54 -2.97 -21.21 -0.75
CA ILE A 54 -2.49 -22.10 -1.79
C ILE A 54 -0.99 -21.88 -1.89
N SER A 55 -0.22 -22.94 -1.67
CA SER A 55 1.20 -22.96 -1.97
C SER A 55 1.43 -23.76 -3.24
N CYS A 56 1.94 -23.10 -4.26
CA CYS A 56 2.22 -23.71 -5.56
C CYS A 56 3.73 -23.84 -5.73
N ASN A 57 4.23 -25.06 -5.82
CA ASN A 57 5.68 -25.30 -5.97
C ASN A 57 6.13 -25.22 -7.44
N GLN A 58 5.25 -25.51 -8.41
CA GLN A 58 5.55 -25.47 -9.84
C GLN A 58 4.33 -25.03 -10.67
N LEU A 59 4.58 -24.24 -11.71
CA LEU A 59 3.61 -23.92 -12.75
C LEU A 59 3.44 -25.17 -13.63
N CYS A 60 2.31 -25.86 -13.53
CA CYS A 60 1.94 -26.86 -14.53
C CYS A 60 1.09 -26.17 -15.61
N ILE A 61 1.43 -26.50 -16.85
CA ILE A 61 0.69 -26.07 -18.03
C ILE A 61 -0.02 -27.36 -18.44
N ASN A 62 -1.35 -27.38 -18.35
CA ASN A 62 -2.30 -28.46 -18.64
C ASN A 62 -2.96 -29.09 -17.40
N SER A 63 -4.23 -28.77 -17.17
CA SER A 63 -5.18 -29.62 -16.44
C SER A 63 -6.43 -29.85 -17.31
N GLU A 64 -7.18 -30.91 -17.05
CA GLU A 64 -8.41 -31.22 -17.80
C GLU A 64 -9.44 -30.07 -17.66
N SER A 65 -9.99 -29.65 -18.80
CA SER A 65 -11.06 -28.65 -18.85
C SER A 65 -12.30 -29.14 -18.08
N GLY A 66 -12.65 -28.44 -16.99
CA GLY A 66 -13.82 -28.75 -16.16
C GLY A 66 -13.58 -28.70 -14.65
N LEU A 67 -12.32 -28.61 -14.20
CA LEU A 67 -11.97 -28.53 -12.78
C LEU A 67 -12.09 -27.09 -12.24
N SER A 68 -12.55 -26.97 -11.00
CA SER A 68 -12.81 -25.68 -10.36
C SER A 68 -11.51 -25.00 -9.91
N LYS A 69 -11.19 -23.85 -10.51
CA LYS A 69 -10.01 -23.02 -10.19
C LYS A 69 -9.76 -22.92 -8.68
N CYS A 70 -8.50 -23.12 -8.26
CA CYS A 70 -8.11 -23.15 -6.84
C CYS A 70 -8.53 -21.89 -6.04
N ASN A 71 -8.55 -20.69 -6.64
CA ASN A 71 -9.02 -19.48 -5.94
C ASN A 71 -10.49 -19.54 -5.53
N SER A 72 -11.36 -20.11 -6.38
CA SER A 72 -12.77 -20.31 -6.05
C SER A 72 -12.95 -21.35 -4.94
N LEU A 73 -12.01 -22.29 -4.83
CA LEU A 73 -11.97 -23.29 -3.78
C LEU A 73 -11.57 -22.67 -2.43
N ILE A 74 -10.56 -21.79 -2.36
CA ILE A 74 -10.21 -21.08 -1.10
C ILE A 74 -11.42 -20.36 -0.52
N SER A 75 -12.10 -19.52 -1.32
CA SER A 75 -13.22 -18.72 -0.82
C SER A 75 -14.33 -19.60 -0.25
N ARG A 76 -14.61 -20.73 -0.92
CA ARG A 76 -15.58 -21.72 -0.44
C ARG A 76 -15.12 -22.42 0.84
N LEU A 77 -13.83 -22.78 0.94
CA LEU A 77 -13.27 -23.43 2.12
C LEU A 77 -13.33 -22.51 3.35
N ASN A 78 -12.98 -21.24 3.19
CA ASN A 78 -13.01 -20.26 4.29
C ASN A 78 -14.45 -19.95 4.76
N GLN A 79 -15.46 -20.13 3.91
CA GLN A 79 -16.87 -19.88 4.25
C GLN A 79 -17.59 -21.09 4.83
N ASN A 80 -17.29 -22.29 4.34
CA ASN A 80 -18.09 -23.49 4.66
C ASN A 80 -17.57 -24.27 5.87
N TYR A 81 -16.34 -24.01 6.32
CA TYR A 81 -15.70 -24.77 7.39
C TYR A 81 -15.43 -23.89 8.60
N ASN A 82 -15.66 -24.44 9.80
CA ASN A 82 -15.44 -23.75 11.07
C ASN A 82 -14.44 -24.54 11.94
N PRO A 83 -13.33 -23.93 12.38
CA PRO A 83 -12.34 -24.62 13.22
C PRO A 83 -12.92 -25.24 14.50
N LEU A 84 -13.86 -24.57 15.16
CA LEU A 84 -14.52 -25.07 16.38
C LEU A 84 -15.41 -26.29 16.11
N ALA A 85 -15.98 -26.36 14.91
CA ALA A 85 -16.82 -27.50 14.52
C ALA A 85 -15.95 -28.69 14.09
N CYS A 86 -14.82 -28.43 13.40
CA CYS A 86 -13.81 -29.43 13.04
C CYS A 86 -13.18 -30.12 14.26
N THR A 87 -12.93 -29.41 15.36
CA THR A 87 -12.41 -30.05 16.59
C THR A 87 -13.42 -31.02 17.21
N SER A 88 -14.71 -30.84 16.92
CA SER A 88 -15.81 -31.67 17.40
C SER A 88 -16.11 -32.84 16.46
N ASP A 89 -15.99 -32.61 15.15
CA ASP A 89 -16.30 -33.54 14.08
C ASP A 89 -15.31 -33.37 12.93
N SER A 90 -14.49 -34.40 12.68
CA SER A 90 -13.45 -34.35 11.64
C SER A 90 -14.00 -34.24 10.22
N ALA A 91 -15.29 -34.57 10.00
CA ALA A 91 -15.97 -34.36 8.72
C ALA A 91 -16.20 -32.87 8.42
N GLN A 92 -16.14 -32.01 9.43
CA GLN A 92 -16.29 -30.56 9.31
C GLN A 92 -14.95 -29.82 9.24
N CYS A 93 -13.88 -30.55 8.94
CA CYS A 93 -12.58 -29.99 8.64
C CYS A 93 -12.40 -29.79 7.14
N PRO A 94 -11.72 -28.71 6.70
CA PRO A 94 -11.37 -28.56 5.30
C PRO A 94 -10.37 -29.66 4.89
N PRO A 95 -10.37 -30.09 3.61
CA PRO A 95 -9.43 -31.08 3.10
C PRO A 95 -8.02 -30.46 2.96
N THR A 96 -7.30 -30.34 4.07
CA THR A 96 -5.90 -29.87 4.10
C THR A 96 -4.94 -30.89 3.50
N GLY A 97 -3.91 -30.40 2.81
CA GLY A 97 -2.92 -31.25 2.13
C GLY A 97 -3.43 -31.87 0.82
N SER A 98 -4.67 -31.56 0.42
CA SER A 98 -5.19 -31.93 -0.89
C SER A 98 -4.60 -31.03 -1.98
N THR A 99 -4.42 -31.62 -3.15
CA THR A 99 -4.06 -30.91 -4.36
C THR A 99 -5.33 -30.31 -4.97
N CYS A 100 -5.27 -29.03 -5.34
CA CYS A 100 -6.34 -28.46 -6.15
C CYS A 100 -6.21 -28.93 -7.61
N ASP A 101 -7.30 -28.80 -8.38
CA ASP A 101 -7.34 -29.17 -9.81
C ASP A 101 -6.95 -30.65 -10.10
N GLY A 102 -7.31 -31.58 -9.22
CA GLY A 102 -7.22 -33.02 -9.49
C GLY A 102 -5.85 -33.67 -9.25
N GLY A 103 -4.86 -32.92 -8.77
CA GLY A 103 -3.63 -33.52 -8.25
C GLY A 103 -2.74 -34.20 -9.28
N ILE A 104 -2.63 -33.62 -10.47
CA ILE A 104 -1.71 -34.14 -11.48
C ILE A 104 -0.28 -33.75 -11.08
N ASP A 105 0.39 -34.64 -10.35
CA ASP A 105 1.83 -34.56 -10.03
C ASP A 105 2.73 -34.62 -11.27
N ASN A 106 2.17 -34.97 -12.44
CA ASN A 106 2.93 -35.22 -13.65
C ASN A 106 3.03 -34.01 -14.58
N CYS A 107 3.68 -32.95 -14.10
CA CYS A 107 4.26 -31.92 -14.98
C CYS A 107 5.24 -32.55 -16.03
N ASN A 108 5.70 -33.79 -15.82
CA ASN A 108 6.58 -34.54 -16.75
C ASN A 108 5.84 -35.39 -17.80
N SER A 109 4.51 -35.44 -17.81
CA SER A 109 3.73 -36.29 -18.74
C SER A 109 3.04 -35.52 -19.86
N CYS A 110 3.50 -34.31 -20.18
CA CYS A 110 3.04 -33.61 -21.37
C CYS A 110 3.45 -34.39 -22.61
N CYS A 111 2.48 -35.11 -23.18
CA CYS A 111 2.42 -35.77 -24.48
C CYS A 111 3.79 -36.14 -25.08
N SER A 112 4.26 -37.36 -24.83
CA SER A 112 5.40 -37.90 -25.59
C SER A 112 5.09 -38.12 -27.07
N ILE A 113 3.80 -38.18 -27.44
CA ILE A 113 3.32 -38.49 -28.80
C ILE A 113 2.09 -37.65 -29.13
N CYS A 114 2.15 -36.88 -30.21
CA CYS A 114 1.07 -36.11 -30.84
C CYS A 114 0.58 -36.89 -32.07
N GLU A 115 -0.70 -36.79 -32.43
CA GLU A 115 -1.28 -37.46 -33.59
C GLU A 115 -1.93 -36.44 -34.53
N ALA A 116 -1.52 -36.45 -35.80
CA ALA A 116 -2.14 -35.64 -36.85
C ALA A 116 -2.80 -36.57 -37.88
N CYS A 117 -4.10 -36.42 -38.04
CA CYS A 117 -4.90 -37.16 -39.01
C CYS A 117 -5.16 -36.31 -40.25
N THR A 118 -4.87 -36.88 -41.42
CA THR A 118 -5.25 -36.33 -42.72
C THR A 118 -6.29 -37.23 -43.35
N THR A 119 -7.37 -36.61 -43.82
CA THR A 119 -8.42 -37.33 -44.54
C THR A 119 -8.40 -36.91 -46.00
N THR A 120 -8.10 -37.85 -46.89
CA THR A 120 -8.10 -37.65 -48.34
C THR A 120 -9.27 -38.39 -48.97
N CYS A 121 -10.10 -37.66 -49.71
CA CYS A 121 -11.25 -38.21 -50.42
C CYS A 121 -10.97 -38.21 -51.92
N SER A 122 -11.11 -39.36 -52.57
CA SER A 122 -10.85 -39.53 -54.01
C SER A 122 -12.06 -39.15 -54.85
N GLY A 123 -12.47 -37.87 -54.80
CA GLY A 123 -13.48 -37.29 -55.69
C GLY A 123 -14.94 -37.71 -55.47
N ASP A 124 -15.19 -38.76 -54.69
CA ASP A 124 -16.52 -39.16 -54.21
C ASP A 124 -16.55 -39.00 -52.68
N PRO A 125 -17.50 -38.22 -52.11
CA PRO A 125 -17.59 -37.99 -50.66
C PRO A 125 -17.86 -39.25 -49.82
N GLN A 126 -18.13 -40.41 -50.42
CA GLN A 126 -18.26 -41.68 -49.71
C GLN A 126 -16.97 -42.51 -49.63
N THR A 127 -15.91 -42.17 -50.36
CA THR A 127 -14.62 -42.87 -50.31
C THR A 127 -13.52 -41.93 -49.80
N CYS A 128 -13.56 -41.67 -48.50
CA CYS A 128 -12.52 -40.93 -47.79
C CYS A 128 -11.64 -41.90 -47.01
N SER A 129 -10.32 -41.77 -47.20
CA SER A 129 -9.30 -42.48 -46.44
C SER A 129 -8.72 -41.52 -45.40
N SER A 130 -8.81 -41.88 -44.13
CA SER A 130 -8.17 -41.15 -43.04
C SER A 130 -6.88 -41.86 -42.63
N SER A 131 -5.74 -41.19 -42.78
CA SER A 131 -4.45 -41.65 -42.28
C SER A 131 -3.97 -40.75 -41.15
N CYS A 132 -3.63 -41.34 -40.02
CA CYS A 132 -3.07 -40.63 -38.88
C CYS A 132 -1.60 -40.96 -38.71
N THR A 133 -0.80 -39.93 -38.50
CA THR A 133 0.64 -40.04 -38.23
C THR A 133 0.93 -39.48 -36.85
N THR A 134 1.60 -40.28 -36.04
CA THR A 134 2.03 -39.91 -34.69
C THR A 134 3.47 -39.39 -34.71
N TYR A 135 3.78 -38.36 -33.93
CA TYR A 135 5.11 -37.76 -33.84
C TYR A 135 5.43 -37.27 -32.42
N PRO A 136 6.72 -37.19 -32.03
CA PRO A 136 7.10 -36.70 -30.71
C PRO A 136 6.75 -35.22 -30.56
N CYS A 137 5.99 -34.84 -29.52
CA CYS A 137 5.68 -33.44 -29.27
C CYS A 137 6.91 -32.75 -28.66
N ALA A 138 7.47 -31.75 -29.34
CA ALA A 138 8.39 -30.82 -28.72
C ALA A 138 7.57 -29.80 -27.93
N CYS A 139 7.42 -30.02 -26.62
CA CYS A 139 6.77 -29.06 -25.72
C CYS A 139 7.69 -27.84 -25.59
N GLN A 140 7.63 -26.89 -26.53
CA GLN A 140 8.48 -25.71 -26.46
C GLN A 140 7.72 -24.41 -26.38
N TRP A 141 6.63 -24.16 -27.10
CA TRP A 141 5.80 -22.95 -26.92
C TRP A 141 4.40 -23.20 -27.53
N ASP A 142 3.36 -22.58 -26.96
CA ASP A 142 1.93 -22.56 -27.35
C ASP A 142 1.02 -23.68 -26.81
N CYS A 143 0.77 -23.65 -25.50
CA CYS A 143 -0.47 -24.17 -24.89
C CYS A 143 -1.15 -23.00 -24.16
N ASP A 144 -2.22 -22.47 -24.75
CA ASP A 144 -2.88 -21.24 -24.31
C ASP A 144 -3.59 -21.35 -22.94
N ASP A 145 -3.35 -20.31 -22.13
CA ASP A 145 -4.29 -19.60 -21.25
C ASP A 145 -5.10 -20.31 -20.15
N SER A 146 -4.58 -21.39 -19.56
CA SER A 146 -5.03 -21.77 -18.22
C SER A 146 -3.87 -22.25 -17.34
N TYR A 147 -3.35 -21.33 -16.52
CA TYR A 147 -2.38 -21.63 -15.48
C TYR A 147 -3.00 -22.56 -14.43
N HIS A 148 -2.50 -23.80 -14.34
CA HIS A 148 -2.90 -24.77 -13.33
C HIS A 148 -1.65 -25.25 -12.59
N SER A 149 -1.38 -24.67 -11.44
CA SER A 149 -0.20 -25.05 -10.65
C SER A 149 -0.50 -26.28 -9.78
N ASN A 150 0.47 -27.19 -9.63
CA ASN A 150 0.40 -28.21 -8.59
C ASN A 150 0.48 -27.49 -7.25
N CYS A 151 -0.69 -27.21 -6.66
CA CYS A 151 -0.77 -26.46 -5.42
C CYS A 151 -1.37 -27.30 -4.32
N ILE A 152 -0.72 -27.20 -3.18
CA ILE A 152 -1.15 -27.81 -1.94
C ILE A 152 -1.96 -26.77 -1.19
N ILE A 153 -3.16 -27.17 -0.77
CA ILE A 153 -4.03 -26.33 0.06
C ILE A 153 -3.60 -26.49 1.51
N SER A 154 -3.23 -25.36 2.13
CA SER A 154 -2.98 -25.26 3.56
C SER A 154 -4.08 -24.42 4.19
N CYS A 155 -4.82 -24.98 5.15
CA CYS A 155 -5.85 -24.25 5.90
C CYS A 155 -5.46 -24.17 7.37
N PRO A 156 -4.51 -23.30 7.73
CA PRO A 156 -4.26 -23.00 9.12
C PRO A 156 -5.48 -22.32 9.75
N THR A 157 -5.57 -22.42 11.08
CA THR A 157 -6.55 -21.67 11.86
C THR A 157 -6.01 -20.28 12.10
N CYS A 158 -6.75 -19.27 11.65
CA CYS A 158 -6.50 -17.88 11.96
C CYS A 158 -7.44 -17.38 13.07
N TYR A 159 -6.96 -16.39 13.80
CA TYR A 159 -7.63 -15.77 14.93
C TYR A 159 -7.79 -14.29 14.66
N SER A 160 -9.00 -13.79 14.83
CA SER A 160 -9.27 -12.36 14.84
C SER A 160 -9.97 -12.02 16.13
N VAL A 161 -9.66 -10.87 16.71
CA VAL A 161 -10.38 -10.34 17.87
C VAL A 161 -11.37 -9.31 17.38
N VAL A 162 -12.63 -9.44 17.82
CA VAL A 162 -13.70 -8.49 17.54
C VAL A 162 -14.15 -7.88 18.86
N LEU A 163 -14.02 -6.55 18.98
CA LEU A 163 -14.38 -5.78 20.16
C LEU A 163 -15.57 -4.90 19.82
N ALA A 164 -16.62 -4.93 20.64
CA ALA A 164 -17.77 -4.05 20.50
C ALA A 164 -17.76 -2.98 21.60
N TYR A 165 -17.84 -1.73 21.18
CA TYR A 165 -17.83 -0.57 22.05
C TYR A 165 -19.17 0.13 22.01
N THR A 166 -19.68 0.49 23.18
CA THR A 166 -20.79 1.43 23.31
C THR A 166 -20.27 2.83 23.58
N TYR A 167 -20.87 3.83 22.94
CA TYR A 167 -20.52 5.22 23.17
C TYR A 167 -21.72 6.14 22.98
N ARG A 168 -21.63 7.37 23.50
CA ARG A 168 -22.65 8.38 23.30
C ARG A 168 -22.20 9.41 22.27
N THR A 169 -23.07 9.68 21.31
CA THR A 169 -22.89 10.76 20.33
C THR A 169 -23.13 12.13 20.98
N LYS A 170 -22.72 13.20 20.31
CA LYS A 170 -23.01 14.59 20.73
C LYS A 170 -24.51 14.89 20.91
N SER A 171 -25.39 14.17 20.20
CA SER A 171 -26.85 14.31 20.36
C SER A 171 -27.41 13.57 21.57
N GLY A 172 -26.58 12.77 22.25
CA GLY A 172 -26.96 11.96 23.42
C GLY A 172 -27.42 10.54 23.07
N SER A 173 -27.42 10.16 21.79
CA SER A 173 -27.80 8.80 21.34
C SER A 173 -26.70 7.81 21.65
N LEU A 174 -27.07 6.61 22.12
CA LEU A 174 -26.15 5.51 22.43
C LEU A 174 -25.98 4.64 21.18
N GLU A 175 -24.74 4.49 20.74
CA GLU A 175 -24.37 3.74 19.53
C GLU A 175 -23.40 2.61 19.86
N ILE A 176 -23.32 1.61 18.97
CA ILE A 176 -22.37 0.50 19.06
C ILE A 176 -21.45 0.54 17.85
N ALA A 177 -20.14 0.54 18.09
CA ALA A 177 -19.11 0.40 17.07
C ALA A 177 -18.33 -0.90 17.29
N THR A 178 -18.02 -1.59 16.20
CA THR A 178 -17.23 -2.83 16.23
C THR A 178 -15.85 -2.58 15.65
N GLN A 179 -14.82 -3.01 16.37
CA GLN A 179 -13.44 -2.99 15.91
C GLN A 179 -12.93 -4.43 15.79
N SER A 180 -12.39 -4.78 14.63
CA SER A 180 -11.77 -6.08 14.41
C SER A 180 -10.27 -5.94 14.20
N LYS A 181 -9.48 -6.84 14.81
CA LYS A 181 -8.07 -7.00 14.51
C LYS A 181 -7.75 -8.46 14.16
N ASP A 182 -7.04 -8.65 13.06
CA ASP A 182 -6.53 -9.96 12.66
C ASP A 182 -5.17 -10.23 13.30
N PHE A 183 -4.98 -11.44 13.82
CA PHE A 183 -3.73 -11.95 14.40
C PHE A 183 -3.18 -13.14 13.59
N GLU A 184 -3.74 -13.39 12.41
CA GLU A 184 -3.38 -14.50 11.55
C GLU A 184 -3.35 -15.80 12.37
N GLN A 185 -2.29 -16.59 12.27
CA GLN A 185 -2.16 -17.89 12.92
C GLN A 185 -1.73 -17.79 14.40
N ASN A 186 -1.58 -16.57 14.95
CA ASN A 186 -1.04 -16.36 16.29
C ASN A 186 -2.11 -16.31 17.39
N LYS A 187 -2.52 -17.50 17.85
CA LYS A 187 -3.50 -17.66 18.94
C LYS A 187 -3.10 -16.93 20.23
N ASP A 188 -1.82 -17.03 20.61
CA ASP A 188 -1.36 -16.53 21.91
C ASP A 188 -1.37 -15.00 21.96
N GLN A 189 -0.99 -14.34 20.86
CA GLN A 189 -1.11 -12.89 20.74
C GLN A 189 -2.57 -12.43 20.73
N ALA A 190 -3.44 -13.15 20.03
CA ALA A 190 -4.87 -12.84 20.01
C ALA A 190 -5.50 -13.00 21.42
N GLY A 191 -5.13 -14.07 22.13
CA GLY A 191 -5.54 -14.33 23.51
C GLY A 191 -5.00 -13.30 24.52
N THR A 192 -3.74 -12.88 24.37
CA THR A 192 -3.17 -11.81 25.19
C THR A 192 -3.89 -10.49 24.92
N PHE A 193 -4.13 -10.17 23.65
CA PHE A 193 -4.83 -8.95 23.26
C PHE A 193 -6.24 -8.86 23.83
N ILE A 194 -7.05 -9.93 23.75
CA ILE A 194 -8.40 -9.92 24.34
C ILE A 194 -8.35 -9.83 25.87
N ASN A 195 -7.39 -10.47 26.53
CA ASN A 195 -7.23 -10.41 27.99
C ASN A 195 -6.81 -9.01 28.49
N ASP A 196 -6.04 -8.28 27.67
CA ASP A 196 -5.65 -6.90 27.96
C ASP A 196 -6.84 -5.92 27.84
N HIS A 197 -7.88 -6.29 27.10
CA HIS A 197 -9.09 -5.49 26.90
C HIS A 197 -10.20 -5.96 27.84
N GLN A 198 -10.23 -5.42 29.06
CA GLN A 198 -11.22 -5.78 30.07
C GLN A 198 -12.64 -5.30 29.69
N LEU A 199 -13.62 -6.20 29.79
CA LEU A 199 -15.03 -5.86 29.64
C LEU A 199 -15.43 -4.78 30.64
N ASN A 200 -16.30 -3.86 30.21
CA ASN A 200 -16.75 -2.67 30.92
C ASN A 200 -15.65 -1.61 31.21
N ALA A 201 -14.42 -1.81 30.72
CA ALA A 201 -13.43 -0.75 30.73
C ALA A 201 -13.89 0.40 29.83
N THR A 202 -13.70 1.64 30.31
CA THR A 202 -14.02 2.86 29.57
C THR A 202 -12.75 3.58 29.18
N SER A 203 -12.64 3.95 27.91
CA SER A 203 -11.48 4.65 27.35
C SER A 203 -11.91 5.88 26.52
N PRO A 204 -11.04 6.89 26.39
CA PRO A 204 -11.28 7.98 25.46
C PRO A 204 -11.30 7.46 24.01
N CYS A 205 -12.22 7.98 23.21
CA CYS A 205 -12.38 7.58 21.81
C CYS A 205 -12.90 8.72 20.95
N HIS A 206 -12.75 8.56 19.63
CA HIS A 206 -13.32 9.47 18.63
C HIS A 206 -14.24 8.67 17.72
N TYR A 207 -15.42 9.21 17.41
CA TYR A 207 -16.38 8.55 16.51
C TYR A 207 -16.52 9.33 15.21
N ASN A 208 -16.76 8.62 14.12
CA ASN A 208 -17.01 9.24 12.83
C ASN A 208 -18.47 9.75 12.79
N PRO A 209 -18.72 11.07 12.63
CA PRO A 209 -20.08 11.58 12.54
C PRO A 209 -20.81 11.15 11.27
N ASP A 210 -20.09 10.80 10.20
CA ASP A 210 -20.65 10.36 8.92
C ASP A 210 -20.96 8.86 8.91
N ASP A 211 -20.30 8.07 9.77
CA ASP A 211 -20.51 6.63 9.93
C ASP A 211 -20.40 6.21 11.40
N LEU A 212 -21.54 6.11 12.07
CA LEU A 212 -21.63 5.79 13.49
C LEU A 212 -21.17 4.35 13.83
N SER A 213 -21.00 3.48 12.83
CA SER A 213 -20.42 2.15 13.04
C SER A 213 -18.91 2.20 13.29
N GLN A 214 -18.27 3.33 13.00
CA GLN A 214 -16.84 3.53 13.15
C GLN A 214 -16.54 4.40 14.37
N ALA A 215 -15.93 3.78 15.40
CA ALA A 215 -15.31 4.48 16.50
C ALA A 215 -13.87 3.98 16.69
N ARG A 216 -12.96 4.92 16.99
CA ARG A 216 -11.56 4.64 17.31
C ARG A 216 -11.30 4.95 18.77
N CYS A 217 -10.98 3.91 19.52
CA CYS A 217 -10.69 4.00 20.95
C CYS A 217 -9.18 3.95 21.19
N THR A 218 -8.69 4.78 22.12
CA THR A 218 -7.29 4.74 22.53
C THR A 218 -7.14 3.98 23.83
N PHE A 219 -6.49 2.81 23.76
CA PHE A 219 -6.16 2.02 24.93
C PHE A 219 -4.71 2.25 25.31
N SER A 220 -4.50 2.82 26.50
CA SER A 220 -3.19 2.85 27.12
C SER A 220 -2.98 1.51 27.82
N LEU A 221 -2.29 0.57 27.17
CA LEU A 221 -1.88 -0.68 27.79
C LEU A 221 -0.85 -0.36 28.89
N VAL A 222 -1.22 -0.59 30.15
CA VAL A 222 -0.41 -0.23 31.34
C VAL A 222 0.67 -1.29 31.66
N SER A 223 0.78 -2.37 30.89
CA SER A 223 1.46 -3.59 31.37
C SER A 223 2.89 -3.86 30.88
N ASP A 224 3.48 -3.17 29.89
CA ASP A 224 4.87 -3.52 29.49
C ASP A 224 5.69 -2.38 28.84
N PRO A 225 6.77 -1.88 29.48
CA PRO A 225 7.63 -0.84 28.91
C PRO A 225 8.61 -1.36 27.84
N LEU A 226 8.75 -2.67 27.65
CA LEU A 226 9.76 -3.25 26.76
C LEU A 226 9.22 -3.70 25.38
N LEU A 227 7.89 -3.72 25.18
CA LEU A 227 7.24 -4.27 23.98
C LEU A 227 6.56 -3.22 23.08
N THR A 228 7.04 -1.98 23.11
CA THR A 228 6.52 -0.86 22.31
C THR A 228 7.04 -0.81 20.86
N LEU A 229 7.49 -1.94 20.28
CA LEU A 229 8.11 -1.91 18.94
C LEU A 229 7.25 -2.43 17.78
N PHE A 230 6.23 -3.28 17.95
CA PHE A 230 5.55 -3.87 16.78
C PHE A 230 4.06 -4.23 16.95
N THR A 231 3.25 -3.38 17.56
CA THR A 231 1.78 -3.53 17.46
C THR A 231 1.19 -2.40 16.63
N GLN A 232 1.06 -2.66 15.33
CA GLN A 232 0.23 -1.91 14.42
C GLN A 232 -1.23 -2.18 14.80
N ILE A 233 -1.72 -1.41 15.76
CA ILE A 233 -3.13 -1.22 16.05
C ILE A 233 -3.25 0.28 16.11
N SER A 234 -4.23 0.82 15.40
CA SER A 234 -4.57 2.24 15.41
C SER A 234 -4.74 2.73 16.85
N PHE A 235 -3.63 3.13 17.48
CA PHE A 235 -3.54 3.66 18.82
C PHE A 235 -2.77 4.94 18.73
N ASP A 236 -3.43 5.99 19.22
CA ASP A 236 -2.92 7.31 19.47
C ASP A 236 -2.04 7.89 18.35
N VAL A 237 -2.70 8.77 17.62
CA VAL A 237 -2.29 9.96 16.85
C VAL A 237 -1.27 10.86 17.59
N SER A 238 -0.53 10.31 18.55
CA SER A 238 0.60 10.97 19.19
C SER A 238 1.80 10.92 18.26
N TYR A 239 2.34 12.10 17.98
CA TYR A 239 3.55 12.32 17.20
C TYR A 239 4.66 11.31 17.53
N THR A 240 4.77 10.22 16.76
CA THR A 240 5.79 9.21 17.01
C THR A 240 7.16 9.78 16.67
N GLY A 241 8.16 9.49 17.50
CA GLY A 241 9.53 10.03 17.32
C GLY A 241 10.12 9.71 15.94
N TRP A 242 9.74 8.58 15.33
CA TRP A 242 10.19 8.22 13.99
C TRP A 242 9.61 9.12 12.90
N LYS A 243 8.35 9.59 13.03
CA LYS A 243 7.76 10.56 12.09
C LYS A 243 8.55 11.86 12.13
N TRP A 244 8.90 12.36 13.32
CA TRP A 244 9.79 13.52 13.47
C TRP A 244 11.17 13.28 12.87
N ALA A 245 11.75 12.09 13.06
CA ALA A 245 13.04 11.77 12.49
C ALA A 245 13.02 11.83 10.95
N ILE A 246 12.03 11.21 10.31
CA ILE A 246 11.88 11.24 8.84
C ILE A 246 11.62 12.66 8.36
N THR A 247 10.67 13.38 8.98
CA THR A 247 10.33 14.75 8.56
C THR A 247 11.52 15.71 8.77
N SER A 248 12.34 15.47 9.79
CA SER A 248 13.55 16.25 10.05
C SER A 248 14.65 15.97 9.03
N ILE A 249 14.96 14.69 8.78
CA ILE A 249 16.04 14.28 7.88
C ILE A 249 15.74 14.65 6.43
N PHE A 250 14.51 14.38 5.97
CA PHE A 250 14.15 14.56 4.57
C PHE A 250 13.51 15.92 4.28
N GLY A 251 12.96 16.59 5.29
CA GLY A 251 12.29 17.89 5.13
C GLY A 251 13.07 19.05 5.72
N ILE A 252 13.21 19.10 7.05
CA ILE A 252 13.72 20.27 7.78
C ILE A 252 15.21 20.53 7.48
N ILE A 253 16.05 19.50 7.53
CA ILE A 253 17.50 19.65 7.33
C ILE A 253 17.82 20.14 5.89
N PRO A 254 17.29 19.53 4.82
CA PRO A 254 17.52 20.04 3.46
C PRO A 254 17.02 21.47 3.26
N LEU A 255 15.85 21.81 3.82
CA LEU A 255 15.30 23.16 3.77
C LEU A 255 16.25 24.16 4.47
N ALA A 256 16.73 23.84 5.67
CA ALA A 256 17.65 24.67 6.44
C ALA A 256 18.97 24.90 5.69
N VAL A 257 19.53 23.86 5.06
CA VAL A 257 20.76 23.95 4.26
C VAL A 257 20.56 24.89 3.06
N VAL A 258 19.47 24.74 2.31
CA VAL A 258 19.17 25.61 1.16
C VAL A 258 19.00 27.07 1.62
N LEU A 259 18.24 27.31 2.68
CA LEU A 259 18.04 28.66 3.23
C LEU A 259 19.34 29.29 3.73
N PHE A 260 20.21 28.51 4.38
CA PHE A 260 21.51 28.97 4.82
C PHE A 260 22.40 29.39 3.65
N VAL A 261 22.46 28.59 2.58
CA VAL A 261 23.20 28.93 1.36
C VAL A 261 22.65 30.20 0.72
N CYS A 262 21.33 30.34 0.61
CA CYS A 262 20.69 31.57 0.11
C CYS A 262 21.07 32.79 0.94
N LEU A 263 21.08 32.67 2.27
CA LEU A 263 21.44 33.75 3.19
C LEU A 263 22.91 34.16 3.03
N VAL A 264 23.83 33.20 2.94
CA VAL A 264 25.26 33.48 2.69
C VAL A 264 25.47 34.18 1.35
N LEU A 265 24.79 33.73 0.30
CA LEU A 265 24.85 34.37 -1.02
C LEU A 265 24.28 35.78 -1.00
N PHE A 266 23.18 36.00 -0.27
CA PHE A 266 22.58 37.32 -0.11
C PHE A 266 23.51 38.29 0.65
N ILE A 267 24.17 37.83 1.71
CA ILE A 267 25.17 38.63 2.45
C ILE A 267 26.34 38.99 1.53
N ARG A 268 26.86 38.04 0.76
CA ARG A 268 27.95 38.29 -0.20
C ARG A 268 27.52 39.28 -1.28
N TYR A 269 26.32 39.12 -1.83
CA TYR A 269 25.76 40.06 -2.80
C TYR A 269 25.65 41.47 -2.23
N ARG A 270 25.13 41.62 -1.00
CA ARG A 270 25.00 42.92 -0.33
C ARG A 270 26.36 43.56 -0.06
N LYS A 271 27.36 42.77 0.36
CA LYS A 271 28.73 43.25 0.63
C LYS A 271 29.45 43.71 -0.64
N ASN A 272 29.23 43.01 -1.76
CA ASN A 272 29.86 43.33 -3.05
C ASN A 272 29.08 44.37 -3.87
N ARG A 273 27.96 44.90 -3.35
CA ARG A 273 27.24 45.97 -4.02
C ARG A 273 28.09 47.25 -3.90
N PRO A 274 28.59 47.83 -5.00
CA PRO A 274 29.36 49.05 -4.94
C PRO A 274 28.52 50.13 -4.24
N SER A 275 29.12 50.80 -3.26
CA SER A 275 28.46 51.87 -2.53
C SER A 275 28.01 52.91 -3.54
N ARG A 276 26.73 53.29 -3.51
CA ARG A 276 26.09 54.22 -4.46
C ARG A 276 26.82 55.58 -4.56
N ARG A 277 27.77 55.87 -3.65
CA ARG A 277 28.64 57.05 -3.69
C ARG A 277 29.77 56.96 -4.72
N GLU A 278 30.18 55.78 -5.18
CA GLU A 278 31.20 55.64 -6.23
C GLU A 278 30.62 55.72 -7.65
N ALA A 279 29.33 55.42 -7.82
CA ALA A 279 28.65 55.52 -9.12
C ALA A 279 28.32 56.96 -9.55
N LEU A 280 28.45 57.95 -8.65
CA LEU A 280 28.23 59.38 -8.92
C LEU A 280 29.52 60.13 -9.32
N HIS A 281 30.68 59.45 -9.30
CA HIS A 281 31.96 60.02 -9.75
C HIS A 281 32.39 59.52 -11.13
N MET A 282 31.53 58.83 -11.87
CA MET A 282 31.78 58.58 -13.30
C MET A 282 31.66 59.88 -14.08
N GLU A 283 32.84 60.35 -14.47
CA GLU A 283 33.18 61.50 -15.30
C GLU A 283 32.28 61.61 -16.56
N PRO A 284 31.80 62.81 -16.92
CA PRO A 284 31.07 63.03 -18.16
C PRO A 284 31.98 62.75 -19.36
N LEU A 285 31.49 61.92 -20.30
CA LEU A 285 32.14 61.68 -21.59
C LEU A 285 32.48 63.02 -22.28
N PRO A 286 33.68 63.16 -22.87
CA PRO A 286 34.12 64.40 -23.46
C PRO A 286 33.21 64.80 -24.63
N ALA A 287 32.74 66.04 -24.58
CA ALA A 287 32.03 66.68 -25.67
C ALA A 287 32.90 66.64 -26.93
N SER A 288 32.49 65.85 -27.92
CA SER A 288 33.04 65.90 -29.27
C SER A 288 32.82 67.30 -29.83
N SER A 289 33.92 68.05 -29.97
CA SER A 289 33.99 69.34 -30.61
C SER A 289 33.73 69.19 -32.11
N VAL A 290 32.47 69.30 -32.51
CA VAL A 290 32.12 69.50 -33.92
C VAL A 290 32.53 70.92 -34.31
N GLN A 291 33.64 71.04 -35.04
CA GLN A 291 34.09 72.29 -35.64
C GLN A 291 33.01 72.83 -36.59
N ARG A 292 32.47 74.00 -36.26
CA ARG A 292 31.75 74.89 -37.18
C ARG A 292 32.74 75.40 -38.24
N LYS A 293 32.67 74.84 -39.44
CA LYS A 293 33.21 75.49 -40.64
C LYS A 293 32.16 76.50 -41.12
N ASN A 294 32.41 77.77 -40.84
CA ASN A 294 31.74 78.88 -41.52
C ASN A 294 32.21 78.90 -42.98
N ASP A 295 31.31 78.63 -43.92
CA ASP A 295 31.37 79.21 -45.25
C ASP A 295 30.01 79.86 -45.51
N GLY A 296 30.01 81.19 -45.55
CA GLY A 296 28.85 81.99 -45.89
C GLY A 296 28.68 82.13 -47.39
N ARG A 297 27.44 82.14 -47.86
CA ARG A 297 26.87 83.10 -48.83
C ARG A 297 25.41 82.71 -49.11
N ILE A 298 24.45 83.56 -48.72
CA ILE A 298 23.83 84.62 -49.53
C ILE A 298 23.09 84.04 -50.75
N GLY A 299 21.77 84.17 -50.74
CA GLY A 299 20.94 83.99 -51.93
C GLY A 299 19.48 83.90 -51.57
N VAL A 300 18.78 85.02 -51.76
CA VAL A 300 17.33 85.23 -51.73
C VAL A 300 16.59 84.16 -52.54
#